data_AF-A0A5K1DH41-F1
#
_entry.id   AF-A0A5K1DH41-F1
#
_cell.length_a   1.000
_cell.length_b   1.000
_cell.length_c   1.000
_cell.angle_alpha   90.00
_cell.angle_beta   90.00
_cell.angle_gamma   90.00
#
_symmetry.space_group_name_H-M   'P 1'
#
loop_
_entity.id
_entity.type
_entity.pdbx_description
1 polymer ?
#
loop_
_entity_poly.entity_id
_entity_poly.type
_entity_poly.pdbx_seq_one_letter_code
_entity_poly.pdbx_strand_id
1 'polypeptide(L)' 'RAKEIADSLGGQVIPLSELEHFHPEEGMILANTTPVGMQPKTGVSPIPK' A
#
# COMPACT_ATOMS: atom_id res chain seq x y z
N ARG A 1 -5.03 -3.24 -13.47
CA ARG A 1 -3.93 -3.94 -12.75
C ARG A 1 -4.19 -4.20 -11.27
N ALA A 2 -4.30 -3.21 -10.37
CA ALA A 2 -4.57 -3.50 -8.94
C ALA A 2 -5.86 -4.31 -8.74
N LYS A 3 -6.93 -3.91 -9.46
CA LYS A 3 -8.21 -4.63 -9.52
C LYS A 3 -8.07 -6.08 -9.99
N GLU A 4 -7.41 -6.31 -11.12
CA GLU A 4 -7.17 -7.66 -11.64
C GLU A 4 -6.45 -8.57 -10.63
N ILE A 5 -5.43 -8.04 -9.94
CA ILE A 5 -4.66 -8.82 -8.94
C ILE A 5 -5.55 -9.18 -7.75
N ALA A 6 -6.30 -8.22 -7.22
CA ALA A 6 -7.22 -8.47 -6.10
C ALA A 6 -8.32 -9.47 -6.49
N ASP A 7 -8.95 -9.29 -7.65
CA ASP A 7 -9.98 -10.20 -8.16
C ASP A 7 -9.44 -11.65 -8.29
N SER A 8 -8.17 -11.81 -8.74
CA SER A 8 -7.54 -13.13 -8.88
C SER A 8 -7.19 -13.81 -7.55
N LEU A 9 -6.98 -13.03 -6.49
CA LEU A 9 -6.54 -13.54 -5.17
C LEU A 9 -7.66 -13.51 -4.12
N GLY A 10 -8.87 -13.03 -4.47
CA GLY A 10 -9.94 -12.80 -3.52
C GLY A 10 -9.66 -11.66 -2.53
N GLY A 11 -8.78 -10.72 -2.91
CA GLY A 11 -8.41 -9.58 -2.09
C GLY A 11 -9.30 -8.35 -2.33
N GLN A 12 -9.07 -7.29 -1.56
CA GLN A 12 -9.71 -5.99 -1.75
C GLN A 12 -8.72 -5.00 -2.36
N VAL A 13 -9.21 -4.16 -3.28
CA VAL A 13 -8.47 -2.97 -3.73
C VAL A 13 -8.94 -1.76 -2.96
N ILE A 14 -7.98 -0.96 -2.52
CA ILE A 14 -8.20 0.39 -2.00
C ILE A 14 -7.41 1.40 -2.84
N PRO A 15 -7.91 2.64 -2.99
CA PRO A 15 -7.12 3.75 -3.53
C PRO A 15 -5.91 4.05 -2.64
N LEU A 16 -4.77 4.43 -3.23
CA LEU A 16 -3.58 4.81 -2.46
C LEU A 16 -3.84 6.01 -1.54
N SER A 17 -4.74 6.92 -1.92
CA SER A 17 -5.17 8.06 -1.10
C SER A 17 -5.92 7.66 0.17
N GLU A 18 -6.51 6.46 0.20
CA GLU A 18 -7.23 5.96 1.37
C GLU A 18 -6.35 5.13 2.30
N LEU A 19 -5.17 4.70 1.83
CA LEU A 19 -4.26 3.83 2.58
C LEU A 19 -3.84 4.42 3.94
N GLU A 20 -3.67 5.74 4.03
CA GLU A 20 -3.33 6.44 5.28
C GLU A 20 -4.37 6.22 6.39
N HIS A 21 -5.65 6.11 6.01
CA HIS A 21 -6.77 5.96 6.94
C HIS A 21 -7.25 4.49 7.02
N PHE A 22 -6.60 3.59 6.28
CA PHE A 22 -7.01 2.20 6.19
C PHE A 22 -6.29 1.35 7.24
N HIS A 23 -6.94 1.18 8.38
CA HIS A 23 -6.47 0.36 9.50
C HIS A 23 -7.63 -0.51 10.05
N PRO A 24 -8.17 -1.46 9.26
CA PRO A 24 -9.34 -2.24 9.65
C PRO A 24 -9.16 -3.02 10.95
N GLU A 25 -7.92 -3.42 11.29
CA GLU A 25 -7.61 -4.23 12.46
C GLU A 25 -6.32 -3.76 13.15
N GLU A 26 -6.28 -3.91 14.47
CA GLU A 26 -5.07 -3.69 15.25
C GLU A 26 -4.01 -4.75 14.89
N GLY A 27 -2.77 -4.31 14.66
CA GLY A 27 -1.67 -5.21 14.28
C GLY A 27 -1.56 -5.52 12.79
N MET A 28 -2.32 -4.83 11.93
CA MET A 28 -2.17 -4.94 10.47
C MET A 28 -0.74 -4.61 10.01
N ILE A 29 -0.22 -5.39 9.05
CA ILE A 29 1.13 -5.23 8.50
C ILE A 29 1.07 -4.57 7.12
N LEU A 30 1.83 -3.49 6.93
CA LEU A 30 2.03 -2.86 5.62
C LEU A 30 3.28 -3.41 4.93
N ALA A 31 3.11 -4.02 3.76
CA ALA A 31 4.20 -4.51 2.92
C ALA A 31 4.32 -3.69 1.62
N ASN A 32 5.23 -2.72 1.58
CA ASN A 32 5.50 -1.95 0.38
C ASN A 32 6.25 -2.80 -0.67
N THR A 33 5.64 -3.00 -1.83
CA THR A 33 6.25 -3.68 -2.98
C THR A 33 6.56 -2.71 -4.13
N THR A 34 6.42 -1.40 -3.90
CA THR A 34 6.75 -0.37 -4.88
C THR A 34 8.17 0.18 -4.67
N PRO A 35 8.79 0.79 -5.69
CA PRO A 35 10.10 1.44 -5.55
C PRO A 35 10.12 2.72 -4.69
N VAL A 36 9.00 3.11 -4.06
CA VAL A 36 8.95 4.30 -3.20
C VAL A 36 9.90 4.10 -2.02
N GLY A 37 10.77 5.10 -1.76
CA GLY A 37 11.82 5.02 -0.74
C GLY A 37 13.13 4.41 -1.23
N MET A 38 13.17 3.85 -2.46
CA MET A 38 14.42 3.34 -3.05
C MET A 38 15.34 4.48 -3.50
N GLN A 39 16.65 4.24 -3.50
CA GLN A 39 17.64 5.18 -4.02
C GLN A 39 17.29 5.59 -5.48
N PRO A 40 17.34 6.89 -5.83
CA PRO A 40 17.81 8.03 -5.03
C PRO A 40 16.75 8.70 -4.14
N LYS A 41 15.48 8.26 -4.18
CA LYS A 41 14.35 8.91 -3.50
C LYS A 41 14.14 8.37 -2.07
N THR A 42 15.20 8.37 -1.26
CA THR A 42 15.20 7.79 0.10
C THR A 42 14.34 8.56 1.11
N GLY A 43 14.05 9.84 0.85
CA GLY A 43 13.19 10.66 1.71
C GLY A 43 11.69 10.43 1.55
N VAL A 44 11.27 9.60 0.59
CA VAL A 44 9.85 9.38 0.25
C VAL A 44 9.35 8.09 0.90
N SER A 45 8.13 8.11 1.41
CA SER A 45 7.44 6.95 1.98
C SER A 45 6.12 6.70 1.24
N PRO A 46 5.66 5.44 1.08
CA PRO A 46 4.37 5.13 0.45
C PRO A 46 3.17 5.61 1.27
N ILE A 47 3.37 5.91 2.56
CA ILE A 47 2.41 6.55 3.46
C ILE A 47 3.06 7.77 4.15
N PRO A 48 2.29 8.79 4.56
CA PRO A 48 2.80 9.86 5.40
C PRO A 48 3.47 9.35 6.69
N LYS A 49 4.41 10.13 7.23
CA LYS A 49 5.12 9.81 8.48
C LYS A 49 4.38 10.37 9.69
#